data_AF-A0A6V8CZE6-F1
#
_entry.id   AF-A0A6V8CZE6-F1
#
_cell.length_a   1.000
_cell.length_b   1.000
_cell.length_c   1.000
_cell.angle_alpha   90.00
_cell.angle_beta   90.00
_cell.angle_gamma   90.00
#
_symmetry.space_group_name_H-M   'P 1'
#
loop_
_entity.id
_entity.type
_entity.pdbx_description
1 polymer ?
#
loop_
_entity_poly.entity_id
_entity_poly.type
_entity_poly.pdbx_seq_one_letter_code
_entity_poly.pdbx_strand_id
1 'polypeptide(L)'
;MFNHDIGLEQLVTWYQQNDPLSPWHTLSRAALFAQNNEELNAAREYRRAAESEEYDYEHSMILYRKSIIHLAHAEQWKEAVELLDTKPALRTAITKRFQLYLKVSFTASNQKTNQATQLLKDFVRYSKEVEEENLDGEIETKTITFFAEDELETLRNYPFEHSRELPADPFLGRVTAALTALQRNKRRNRHSFDNRFRNEMQQTPPTIMAIYDIARDAAEKIPIEGLTYLERAQNSGKFNPSEMKTLYDAERALFATHKLQIPNSSRRYLKNLALPPLVVVDTNILVDALVDKIAHNLELASETSLDLFEHDNFHKVLKSRADAGRINLWLPSIVKHELTELSKRHGKLKAKFSSSLVKPEVLESVLDDAKIAKLVDEIISEYSRWKPLDIHTERDAIDEQSDQEISHFLAEFSEIYDELTDMKLRRDPKQNRTEINGKTIFPEPADREIMAICRNLASQSLEGLGSILVATRDGDFTLTARAFEERFGYGIIKNSKMLNSWLN
;
A
#
# COMPACT_ATOMS: atom_id res chain seq x y z
N MET A 1 -13.30 -0.65 -18.67
CA MET A 1 -11.97 0.01 -18.72
C MET A 1 -10.91 -1.06 -18.51
N PHE A 2 -10.20 -1.45 -19.56
CA PHE A 2 -9.24 -2.56 -19.53
C PHE A 2 -8.29 -2.43 -18.34
N ASN A 3 -8.05 -3.51 -17.60
CA ASN A 3 -6.87 -3.59 -16.73
C ASN A 3 -5.66 -3.33 -17.63
N HIS A 4 -5.03 -2.15 -17.47
CA HIS A 4 -4.06 -1.52 -18.37
C HIS A 4 -2.70 -2.26 -18.47
N ASP A 5 -2.70 -3.58 -18.29
CA ASP A 5 -1.53 -4.43 -18.01
C ASP A 5 -1.40 -5.61 -18.98
N ILE A 6 -2.29 -5.77 -19.97
CA ILE A 6 -2.21 -6.89 -20.93
C ILE A 6 -1.63 -6.39 -22.26
N GLY A 7 -0.42 -6.83 -22.59
CA GLY A 7 0.26 -6.53 -23.84
C GLY A 7 -0.21 -7.44 -24.98
N LEU A 8 -1.28 -7.05 -25.69
CA LEU A 8 -1.78 -7.81 -26.83
C LEU A 8 -1.29 -7.23 -28.16
N GLU A 9 -0.46 -7.98 -28.89
CA GLU A 9 0.05 -7.57 -30.22
C GLU A 9 -1.09 -7.27 -31.21
N GLN A 10 -2.16 -8.06 -31.16
CA GLN A 10 -3.35 -7.89 -31.99
C GLN A 10 -4.07 -6.57 -31.68
N LEU A 11 -4.10 -6.16 -30.40
CA LEU A 11 -4.72 -4.89 -29.98
C LEU A 11 -3.89 -3.70 -30.48
N VAL A 12 -2.55 -3.79 -30.37
CA VAL A 12 -1.65 -2.77 -30.92
C VAL A 12 -1.84 -2.63 -32.43
N THR A 13 -1.91 -3.76 -33.15
CA THR A 13 -2.12 -3.79 -34.60
C THR A 13 -3.47 -3.20 -34.98
N TRP A 14 -4.51 -3.51 -34.21
CA TRP A 14 -5.85 -2.96 -34.43
C TRP A 14 -5.87 -1.44 -34.28
N TYR A 15 -5.31 -0.91 -33.18
CA TYR A 15 -5.21 0.54 -32.99
C TYR A 15 -4.36 1.20 -34.07
N GLN A 16 -3.23 0.61 -34.45
CA GLN A 16 -2.39 1.14 -35.53
C GLN A 16 -3.16 1.29 -36.86
N GLN A 17 -4.10 0.39 -37.15
CA GLN A 17 -4.89 0.41 -38.38
C GLN A 17 -6.14 1.30 -38.29
N ASN A 18 -6.77 1.39 -37.12
CA ASN A 18 -8.09 2.02 -36.97
C ASN A 18 -8.04 3.37 -36.25
N ASP A 19 -7.16 3.54 -35.27
CA ASP A 19 -7.02 4.76 -34.47
C ASP A 19 -5.59 4.93 -33.91
N PRO A 20 -4.61 5.30 -34.77
CA PRO A 20 -3.20 5.31 -34.39
C PRO A 20 -2.80 6.49 -33.48
N LEU A 21 -3.63 7.54 -33.43
CA LEU A 21 -3.40 8.72 -32.59
C LEU A 21 -4.02 8.57 -31.20
N SER A 22 -4.85 7.55 -31.00
CA SER A 22 -5.47 7.23 -29.71
C SER A 22 -4.43 7.13 -28.58
N PRO A 23 -4.69 7.71 -27.41
CA PRO A 23 -3.87 7.43 -26.23
C PRO A 23 -3.97 5.96 -25.80
N TRP A 24 -5.03 5.25 -26.19
CA TRP A 24 -5.18 3.81 -25.99
C TRP A 24 -4.20 2.98 -26.84
N HIS A 25 -3.82 3.47 -28.02
CA HIS A 25 -2.77 2.87 -28.84
C HIS A 25 -1.42 2.95 -28.12
N THR A 26 -1.07 4.14 -27.63
CA THR A 26 0.15 4.42 -26.88
C THR A 26 0.23 3.54 -25.63
N LEU A 27 -0.87 3.46 -24.89
CA LEU A 27 -0.99 2.62 -23.70
C LEU A 27 -0.83 1.12 -24.04
N SER A 28 -1.46 0.64 -25.11
CA SER A 28 -1.38 -0.76 -25.53
C SER A 28 0.06 -1.14 -25.91
N ARG A 29 0.79 -0.23 -26.58
CA ARG A 29 2.23 -0.39 -26.87
C ARG A 29 3.06 -0.45 -25.59
N ALA A 30 2.78 0.43 -24.62
CA ALA A 30 3.47 0.43 -23.33
C ALA A 30 3.31 -0.92 -22.60
N ALA A 31 2.09 -1.47 -22.58
CA ALA A 31 1.81 -2.77 -21.98
C ALA A 31 2.52 -3.93 -22.71
N LEU A 32 2.58 -3.89 -24.04
CA LEU A 32 3.32 -4.89 -24.84
C LEU A 32 4.82 -4.84 -24.55
N PHE A 33 5.42 -3.65 -24.50
CA PHE A 33 6.83 -3.49 -24.13
C PHE A 33 7.11 -4.00 -22.71
N ALA A 34 6.23 -3.69 -21.75
CA ALA A 34 6.35 -4.17 -20.38
C ALA A 34 6.31 -5.70 -20.31
N GLN A 35 5.42 -6.33 -21.07
CA GLN A 35 5.31 -7.80 -21.14
C GLN A 35 6.56 -8.45 -21.76
N ASN A 36 7.21 -7.77 -22.70
CA ASN A 36 8.45 -8.22 -23.34
C ASN A 36 9.72 -7.90 -22.53
N ASN A 37 9.60 -7.37 -21.32
CA ASN A 37 10.71 -6.85 -20.49
C ASN A 37 11.52 -5.72 -21.16
N GLU A 38 10.91 -4.98 -22.10
CA GLU A 38 11.51 -3.80 -22.72
C GLU A 38 11.25 -2.56 -21.85
N GLU A 39 11.85 -2.54 -20.66
CA GLU A 39 11.57 -1.57 -19.59
C GLU A 39 11.64 -0.10 -20.04
N LEU A 40 12.68 0.27 -20.79
CA LEU A 40 12.86 1.65 -21.23
C LEU A 40 11.79 2.10 -22.24
N ASN A 41 11.40 1.20 -23.15
CA ASN A 41 10.37 1.49 -24.14
C ASN A 41 8.99 1.59 -23.45
N ALA A 42 8.71 0.67 -22.52
CA ALA A 42 7.51 0.69 -21.70
C ALA A 42 7.41 2.00 -20.91
N ALA A 43 8.49 2.40 -20.23
CA ALA A 43 8.56 3.62 -19.46
C ALA A 43 8.18 4.87 -20.27
N ARG A 44 8.78 5.02 -21.45
CA ARG A 44 8.57 6.20 -22.30
C ARG A 44 7.16 6.24 -22.90
N GLU A 45 6.61 5.10 -23.29
CA GLU A 45 5.23 5.03 -23.79
C GLU A 45 4.20 5.26 -22.68
N TYR A 46 4.42 4.74 -21.47
CA TYR A 46 3.56 5.07 -20.32
C TYR A 46 3.58 6.56 -20.00
N ARG A 47 4.76 7.20 -20.04
CA ARG A 47 4.88 8.64 -19.86
C ARG A 47 4.11 9.41 -20.92
N ARG A 48 4.27 9.03 -22.19
CA ARG A 48 3.58 9.67 -23.32
C ARG A 48 2.07 9.50 -23.22
N ALA A 49 1.59 8.32 -22.82
CA ALA A 49 0.18 8.08 -22.58
C ALA A 49 -0.34 8.98 -21.45
N ALA A 50 0.41 9.13 -20.36
CA ALA A 50 0.06 9.99 -19.22
C ALA A 50 -0.03 11.49 -19.56
N GLU A 51 0.59 11.93 -20.66
CA GLU A 51 0.55 13.32 -21.14
C GLU A 51 -0.66 13.61 -22.04
N SER A 52 -1.52 12.61 -22.30
CA SER A 52 -2.75 12.81 -23.08
C SER A 52 -3.83 13.55 -22.30
N GLU A 53 -4.48 14.50 -22.95
CA GLU A 53 -5.61 15.25 -22.40
C GLU A 53 -6.90 14.42 -22.29
N GLU A 54 -6.97 13.23 -22.90
CA GLU A 54 -8.15 12.35 -22.83
C GLU A 54 -8.24 11.60 -21.50
N TYR A 55 -7.12 11.43 -20.79
CA TYR A 55 -7.12 10.79 -19.48
C TYR A 55 -7.41 11.82 -18.39
N ASP A 56 -8.23 11.44 -17.43
CA ASP A 56 -8.36 12.22 -16.21
C ASP A 56 -7.06 12.19 -15.37
N TYR A 57 -7.05 12.96 -14.29
CA TYR A 57 -5.90 13.09 -13.42
C TYR A 57 -5.50 11.75 -12.76
N GLU A 58 -6.46 10.94 -12.31
CA GLU A 58 -6.19 9.65 -11.67
C GLU A 58 -5.50 8.68 -12.65
N HIS A 59 -6.02 8.59 -13.87
CA HIS A 59 -5.44 7.77 -14.93
C HIS A 59 -4.03 8.25 -15.28
N SER A 60 -3.86 9.55 -15.50
CA SER A 60 -2.55 10.15 -15.79
C SER A 60 -1.53 9.86 -14.69
N MET A 61 -1.93 9.99 -13.42
CA MET A 61 -1.06 9.72 -12.26
C MET A 61 -0.63 8.25 -12.18
N ILE A 62 -1.54 7.31 -12.45
CA ILE A 62 -1.24 5.87 -12.50
C ILE A 62 -0.21 5.58 -13.60
N LEU A 63 -0.37 6.19 -14.78
CA LEU A 63 0.55 6.01 -15.90
C LEU A 63 1.93 6.61 -15.63
N TYR A 64 2.01 7.79 -15.02
CA TYR A 64 3.28 8.36 -14.58
C TYR A 64 4.01 7.49 -13.54
N ARG A 65 3.27 6.92 -12.57
CA ARG A 65 3.83 5.97 -11.60
C ARG A 65 4.42 4.74 -12.28
N LYS A 66 3.68 4.14 -13.23
CA LYS A 66 4.19 3.02 -14.04
C LYS A 66 5.46 3.42 -14.79
N SER A 67 5.47 4.59 -15.42
CA SER A 67 6.64 5.09 -16.14
C SER A 67 7.87 5.16 -15.24
N ILE A 68 7.78 5.79 -14.05
CA ILE A 68 8.92 5.88 -13.13
C ILE A 68 9.38 4.49 -12.67
N ILE A 69 8.47 3.57 -12.37
CA ILE A 69 8.84 2.21 -11.95
C ILE A 69 9.63 1.51 -13.07
N HIS A 70 9.18 1.59 -14.31
CA HIS A 70 9.90 1.04 -15.46
C HIS A 70 11.25 1.75 -15.70
N LEU A 71 11.34 3.07 -15.51
CA LEU A 71 12.62 3.79 -15.57
C LEU A 71 13.60 3.30 -14.49
N ALA A 72 13.11 3.00 -13.29
CA ALA A 72 13.92 2.45 -12.21
C ALA A 72 14.46 1.04 -12.56
N HIS A 73 13.62 0.17 -13.12
CA HIS A 73 14.05 -1.15 -13.58
C HIS A 73 15.01 -1.09 -14.78
N ALA A 74 14.86 -0.08 -15.65
CA ALA A 74 15.78 0.17 -16.77
C ALA A 74 17.08 0.88 -16.35
N GLU A 75 17.28 1.13 -15.05
CA GLU A 75 18.39 1.91 -14.48
C GLU A 75 18.57 3.30 -15.11
N GLN A 76 17.50 3.87 -15.69
CA GLN A 76 17.49 5.21 -16.26
C GLN A 76 17.22 6.27 -15.19
N TRP A 77 18.13 6.36 -14.23
CA TRP A 77 18.00 7.18 -13.03
C TRP A 77 17.75 8.66 -13.32
N LYS A 78 18.39 9.18 -14.38
CA LYS A 78 18.26 10.58 -14.78
C LYS A 78 16.82 10.91 -15.19
N GLU A 79 16.26 10.13 -16.12
CA GLU A 79 14.88 10.32 -16.59
C GLU A 79 13.88 10.12 -15.44
N ALA A 80 14.14 9.17 -14.53
CA ALA A 80 13.27 8.93 -13.37
C ALA A 80 13.25 10.12 -12.40
N VAL A 81 14.41 10.70 -12.08
CA VAL A 81 14.52 11.88 -11.20
C VAL A 81 13.95 13.12 -11.88
N GLU A 82 14.21 13.33 -13.18
CA GLU A 82 13.61 14.44 -13.94
C GLU A 82 12.08 14.35 -13.98
N LEU A 83 11.51 13.16 -14.18
CA LEU A 83 10.06 12.95 -14.15
C LEU A 83 9.48 13.25 -12.77
N LEU A 84 10.18 12.86 -11.70
CA LEU A 84 9.81 13.17 -10.32
C LEU A 84 9.83 14.68 -10.04
N ASP A 85 10.87 15.38 -10.50
CA ASP A 85 11.04 16.82 -10.24
C ASP A 85 10.10 17.69 -11.08
N THR A 86 9.75 17.25 -12.29
CA THR A 86 8.85 17.98 -13.21
C THR A 86 7.37 17.84 -12.88
N LYS A 87 6.99 16.81 -12.11
CA LYS A 87 5.59 16.52 -11.74
C LYS A 87 5.45 16.53 -10.21
N PRO A 88 5.18 17.69 -9.58
CA PRO A 88 5.06 17.81 -8.12
C PRO A 88 4.08 16.83 -7.50
N ALA A 89 2.91 16.67 -8.12
CA ALA A 89 1.91 15.70 -7.68
C ALA A 89 2.41 14.25 -7.69
N LEU A 90 3.25 13.87 -8.67
CA LEU A 90 3.86 12.54 -8.73
C LEU A 90 4.92 12.37 -7.64
N ARG A 91 5.71 13.42 -7.38
CA ARG A 91 6.65 13.45 -6.24
C ARG A 91 5.92 13.23 -4.94
N THR A 92 4.81 13.92 -4.72
CA THR A 92 3.98 13.76 -3.54
C THR A 92 3.34 12.38 -3.51
N ALA A 93 2.92 11.83 -4.66
CA ALA A 93 2.23 10.54 -4.72
C ALA A 93 3.15 9.32 -4.48
N ILE A 94 4.46 9.47 -4.57
CA ILE A 94 5.40 8.36 -4.39
C ILE A 94 6.08 8.45 -3.03
N THR A 95 6.35 7.29 -2.42
CA THR A 95 6.93 7.19 -1.09
C THR A 95 8.29 7.85 -0.95
N LYS A 96 8.59 8.37 0.25
CA LYS A 96 9.88 8.99 0.54
C LYS A 96 11.03 7.98 0.38
N ARG A 97 10.81 6.70 0.72
CA ARG A 97 11.81 5.63 0.52
C ARG A 97 12.12 5.39 -0.96
N PHE A 98 11.12 5.38 -1.84
CA PHE A 98 11.36 5.24 -3.27
C PHE A 98 12.01 6.48 -3.88
N GLN A 99 11.59 7.68 -3.46
CA GLN A 99 12.26 8.92 -3.87
C GLN A 99 13.74 8.93 -3.45
N LEU A 100 14.03 8.49 -2.22
CA LEU A 100 15.39 8.32 -1.72
C LEU A 100 16.16 7.30 -2.56
N TYR A 101 15.55 6.14 -2.86
CA TYR A 101 16.12 5.12 -3.72
C TYR A 101 16.56 5.70 -5.08
N LEU A 102 15.67 6.39 -5.79
CA LEU A 102 15.98 7.00 -7.08
C LEU A 102 17.10 8.05 -6.98
N LYS A 103 17.02 8.96 -5.99
CA LYS A 103 17.99 10.05 -5.82
C LYS A 103 19.38 9.53 -5.43
N VAL A 104 19.46 8.55 -4.54
CA VAL A 104 20.71 7.90 -4.14
C VAL A 104 21.31 7.15 -5.33
N SER A 105 20.49 6.38 -6.07
CA SER A 105 20.95 5.65 -7.25
C SER A 105 21.47 6.58 -8.34
N PHE A 106 20.73 7.64 -8.67
CA PHE A 106 21.16 8.68 -9.62
C PHE A 106 22.46 9.38 -9.20
N THR A 107 22.56 9.76 -7.92
CA THR A 107 23.74 10.47 -7.41
C THR A 107 24.97 9.56 -7.42
N ALA A 108 24.79 8.29 -7.07
CA ALA A 108 25.86 7.30 -7.07
C ALA A 108 26.29 6.90 -8.50
N SER A 109 25.35 6.76 -9.44
CA SER A 109 25.66 6.46 -10.85
C SER A 109 26.45 7.58 -11.52
N ASN A 110 26.25 8.83 -11.07
CA ASN A 110 27.05 9.99 -11.48
C ASN A 110 28.41 10.10 -10.73
N GLN A 111 28.88 9.01 -10.12
CA GLN A 111 30.15 8.92 -9.38
C GLN A 111 30.24 9.83 -8.14
N LYS A 112 29.15 10.49 -7.72
CA LYS A 112 29.08 11.33 -6.51
C LYS A 112 28.77 10.47 -5.28
N THR A 113 29.58 9.44 -5.06
CA THR A 113 29.32 8.39 -4.07
C THR A 113 29.23 8.91 -2.63
N ASN A 114 30.03 9.90 -2.25
CA ASN A 114 29.98 10.53 -0.93
C ASN A 114 28.67 11.31 -0.71
N GLN A 115 28.20 12.03 -1.74
CA GLN A 115 26.94 12.75 -1.69
C GLN A 115 25.76 11.78 -1.57
N ALA A 116 25.80 10.67 -2.32
CA ALA A 116 24.79 9.62 -2.22
C ALA A 116 24.72 8.98 -0.82
N THR A 117 25.88 8.71 -0.20
CA THR A 117 25.96 8.24 1.20
C THR A 117 25.40 9.28 2.18
N GLN A 118 25.64 10.58 1.92
CA GLN A 118 25.15 11.65 2.78
C GLN A 118 23.62 11.80 2.71
N LEU A 119 23.01 11.63 1.53
CA LEU A 119 21.54 11.61 1.38
C LEU A 119 20.89 10.54 2.29
N LEU A 120 21.49 9.34 2.37
CA LEU A 120 21.00 8.27 3.25
C LEU A 120 21.14 8.63 4.73
N LYS A 121 22.25 9.27 5.12
CA LYS A 121 22.45 9.71 6.50
C LYS A 121 21.47 10.82 6.88
N ASP A 122 21.25 11.78 5.98
CA ASP A 122 20.30 12.86 6.22
C ASP A 122 18.86 12.35 6.28
N PHE A 123 18.53 11.31 5.52
CA PHE A 123 17.21 10.66 5.58
C PHE A 123 16.89 10.09 6.96
N VAL A 124 17.89 9.53 7.65
CA VAL A 124 17.72 8.97 9.02
C VAL A 124 18.18 9.93 10.12
N ARG A 125 18.38 11.22 9.79
CA ARG A 125 18.86 12.22 10.73
C ARG A 125 17.68 12.83 11.48
N TYR A 126 17.68 12.65 12.80
CA TYR A 126 16.68 13.21 13.70
C TYR A 126 17.33 14.10 14.73
N SER A 127 16.55 15.02 15.28
CA SER A 127 16.96 15.88 16.39
C SER A 127 16.02 15.64 17.56
N LYS A 128 16.57 15.49 18.76
CA LYS A 128 15.78 15.49 20.00
C LYS A 128 16.33 16.53 20.96
N GLU A 129 15.44 17.13 21.71
CA GLU A 129 15.80 17.98 22.84
C GLU A 129 16.08 17.09 24.04
N VAL A 130 17.23 17.29 24.67
CA VAL A 130 17.63 16.59 25.89
C VAL A 130 17.97 17.64 26.92
N GLU A 131 17.36 17.49 28.10
CA GLU A 131 17.71 18.26 29.28
C GLU A 131 19.01 17.69 29.86
N GLU A 132 20.06 18.50 29.86
CA GLU A 132 21.37 18.16 30.42
C GLU A 132 21.69 19.16 31.54
N GLU A 133 22.12 18.65 32.69
CA GLU A 133 22.50 19.49 33.82
C GLU A 133 23.90 20.06 33.58
N ASN A 134 24.01 21.37 33.60
CA ASN A 134 25.25 22.09 33.35
C ASN A 134 26.21 21.96 34.54
N LEU A 135 27.47 22.38 34.36
CA LEU A 135 28.49 22.37 35.41
C LEU A 135 28.10 23.19 36.66
N ASP A 136 27.16 24.13 36.50
CA ASP A 136 26.61 24.98 37.57
C ASP A 136 25.30 24.45 38.19
N GLY A 137 24.82 23.27 37.78
CA GLY A 137 23.59 22.64 38.31
C GLY A 137 22.28 23.13 37.71
N GLU A 138 22.34 23.96 36.66
CA GLU A 138 21.17 24.42 35.91
C GLU A 138 20.82 23.44 34.77
N ILE A 139 19.52 23.16 34.60
CA ILE A 139 19.03 22.29 33.53
C ILE A 139 18.94 23.12 32.24
N GLU A 140 19.80 22.82 31.25
CA GLU A 140 19.70 23.41 29.91
C GLU A 140 19.13 22.40 28.91
N THR A 141 18.24 22.88 28.05
CA THR A 141 17.69 22.11 26.93
C THR A 141 18.64 22.18 25.74
N LYS A 142 19.24 21.05 25.38
CA LYS A 142 20.19 20.94 24.26
C LYS A 142 19.63 20.07 23.15
N THR A 143 19.68 20.58 21.91
CA THR A 143 19.30 19.79 20.73
C THR A 143 20.43 18.84 20.35
N ILE A 144 20.19 17.54 20.50
CA ILE A 144 21.12 16.50 20.09
C ILE A 144 20.65 15.88 18.77
N THR A 145 21.52 15.93 17.77
CA THR A 145 21.31 15.22 16.50
C THR A 145 21.71 13.75 16.66
N PHE A 146 20.81 12.84 16.31
CA PHE A 146 21.08 11.41 16.25
C PHE A 146 20.65 10.83 14.90
N PHE A 147 21.15 9.63 14.59
CA PHE A 147 20.81 8.91 13.37
C PHE A 147 20.09 7.62 13.74
N ALA A 148 18.90 7.40 13.17
CA ALA A 148 18.15 6.16 13.35
C ALA A 148 18.81 5.05 12.51
N GLU A 149 19.77 4.35 13.12
CA GLU A 149 20.51 3.27 12.45
C GLU A 149 19.59 2.12 12.05
N ASP A 150 18.58 1.82 12.85
CA ASP A 150 17.61 0.75 12.57
C ASP A 150 16.81 1.06 11.30
N GLU A 151 16.37 2.31 11.11
CA GLU A 151 15.72 2.75 9.87
C GLU A 151 16.67 2.62 8.67
N LEU A 152 17.94 3.00 8.83
CA LEU A 152 18.95 2.84 7.78
C LEU A 152 19.21 1.36 7.46
N GLU A 153 19.12 0.48 8.47
CA GLU A 153 19.25 -0.96 8.30
C GLU A 153 18.07 -1.55 7.53
N THR A 154 16.84 -1.11 7.81
CA THR A 154 15.66 -1.55 7.03
C THR A 154 15.79 -1.21 5.54
N LEU A 155 16.48 -0.11 5.18
CA LEU A 155 16.72 0.26 3.78
C LEU A 155 17.57 -0.76 3.01
N ARG A 156 18.31 -1.65 3.67
CA ARG A 156 19.04 -2.73 2.96
C ARG A 156 18.10 -3.69 2.24
N ASN A 157 16.92 -3.90 2.79
CA ASN A 157 15.93 -4.81 2.22
C ASN A 157 15.06 -4.14 1.15
N TYR A 158 15.10 -2.81 1.06
CA TYR A 158 14.20 -2.04 0.22
C TYR A 158 14.11 -2.53 -1.24
N PRO A 159 15.22 -2.82 -1.96
CA PRO A 159 15.12 -3.31 -3.33
C PRO A 159 14.39 -4.66 -3.47
N PHE A 160 14.40 -5.46 -2.40
CA PHE A 160 13.83 -6.82 -2.35
C PHE A 160 12.44 -6.87 -1.69
N GLU A 161 11.98 -5.77 -1.10
CA GLU A 161 10.67 -5.71 -0.43
C GLU A 161 9.50 -5.84 -1.43
N HIS A 162 9.73 -5.43 -2.69
CA HIS A 162 8.72 -5.37 -3.74
C HIS A 162 8.48 -6.72 -4.41
N SER A 163 7.24 -6.95 -4.88
CA SER A 163 6.88 -8.19 -5.62
C SER A 163 7.72 -8.39 -6.88
N ARG A 164 8.16 -7.29 -7.48
CA ARG A 164 9.16 -7.26 -8.55
C ARG A 164 10.38 -6.55 -7.99
N GLU A 165 11.48 -7.28 -7.82
CA GLU A 165 12.70 -6.74 -7.23
C GLU A 165 13.26 -5.57 -8.05
N LEU A 166 13.67 -4.51 -7.35
CA LEU A 166 14.37 -3.38 -7.94
C LEU A 166 15.87 -3.68 -8.06
N PRO A 167 16.59 -3.03 -8.99
CA PRO A 167 18.05 -3.12 -9.05
C PRO A 167 18.68 -2.77 -7.70
N ALA A 168 19.46 -3.70 -7.14
CA ALA A 168 20.05 -3.54 -5.81
C ALA A 168 21.16 -2.49 -5.79
N ASP A 169 22.04 -2.50 -6.81
CA ASP A 169 23.12 -1.52 -6.95
C ASP A 169 22.74 -0.37 -7.89
N PRO A 170 23.25 0.85 -7.64
CA PRO A 170 24.26 1.19 -6.64
C PRO A 170 23.71 1.47 -5.22
N PHE A 171 22.39 1.38 -5.02
CA PHE A 171 21.72 1.76 -3.77
C PHE A 171 22.21 0.97 -2.54
N LEU A 172 22.17 -0.36 -2.60
CA LEU A 172 22.56 -1.25 -1.50
C LEU A 172 24.02 -1.04 -1.09
N GLY A 173 24.91 -0.85 -2.06
CA GLY A 173 26.30 -0.47 -1.81
C GLY A 173 26.44 0.85 -1.04
N ARG A 174 25.58 1.84 -1.32
CA ARG A 174 25.56 3.12 -0.58
C ARG A 174 24.97 3.00 0.82
N VAL A 175 23.90 2.21 1.00
CA VAL A 175 23.34 1.91 2.34
C VAL A 175 24.39 1.26 3.23
N THR A 176 25.12 0.28 2.69
CA THR A 176 26.21 -0.39 3.41
C THR A 176 27.33 0.58 3.79
N ALA A 177 27.67 1.51 2.90
CA ALA A 177 28.66 2.55 3.17
C ALA A 177 28.19 3.53 4.26
N ALA A 178 26.92 3.93 4.25
CA ALA A 178 26.33 4.83 5.24
C ALA A 178 26.32 4.18 6.63
N LEU A 179 25.88 2.92 6.75
CA LEU A 179 25.94 2.15 7.99
C LEU A 179 27.37 2.03 8.52
N THR A 180 28.31 1.66 7.66
CA THR A 180 29.73 1.54 8.04
C THR A 180 30.29 2.88 8.53
N ALA A 181 29.90 3.99 7.91
CA ALA A 181 30.34 5.33 8.32
C ALA A 181 29.78 5.73 9.69
N LEU A 182 28.50 5.44 9.98
CA LEU A 182 27.89 5.71 11.29
C LEU A 182 28.49 4.80 12.38
N GLN A 183 28.71 3.52 12.08
CA GLN A 183 29.30 2.56 13.01
C GLN A 183 30.79 2.83 13.30
N ARG A 184 31.58 3.31 12.32
CA ARG A 184 32.98 3.70 12.55
C ARG A 184 33.11 4.84 13.56
N ASN A 185 32.14 5.75 13.58
CA ASN A 185 32.08 6.82 14.58
C ASN A 185 31.71 6.28 15.98
N LYS A 186 31.08 5.10 16.05
CA LYS A 186 30.76 4.37 17.29
C LYS A 186 31.66 3.13 17.46
N ARG A 187 32.92 3.32 17.89
CA ARG A 187 33.81 2.22 18.35
C ARG A 187 33.28 1.41 19.57
N ARG A 188 31.96 1.42 19.86
CA ARG A 188 31.37 0.83 21.08
C ARG A 188 30.45 -0.38 20.88
N ASN A 189 30.17 -0.89 19.67
CA ASN A 189 29.20 -2.00 19.54
C ASN A 189 29.63 -3.17 18.64
N ARG A 190 30.75 -3.81 18.99
CA ARG A 190 31.23 -5.04 18.35
C ARG A 190 30.33 -6.27 18.59
N HIS A 191 29.34 -6.15 19.49
CA HIS A 191 28.41 -7.21 19.92
C HIS A 191 26.96 -7.01 19.45
N SER A 192 26.68 -6.11 18.49
CA SER A 192 25.32 -5.94 17.97
C SER A 192 24.80 -7.21 17.30
N PHE A 193 23.48 -7.41 17.35
CA PHE A 193 22.83 -8.58 16.76
C PHE A 193 23.07 -8.67 15.25
N ASP A 194 23.04 -7.55 14.51
CA ASP A 194 23.31 -7.57 13.06
C ASP A 194 24.75 -7.98 12.73
N ASN A 195 25.74 -7.58 13.54
CA ASN A 195 27.11 -8.02 13.33
C ASN A 195 27.25 -9.53 13.59
N ARG A 196 26.61 -10.05 14.65
CA ARG A 196 26.56 -11.50 14.92
C ARG A 196 25.89 -12.24 13.76
N PHE A 197 24.71 -11.77 13.32
CA PHE A 197 23.95 -12.35 12.22
C PHE A 197 24.73 -12.34 10.92
N ARG A 198 25.34 -11.21 10.56
CA ARG A 198 26.14 -11.06 9.34
C ARG A 198 27.34 -12.00 9.34
N ASN A 199 28.05 -12.11 10.47
CA ASN A 199 29.19 -13.02 10.60
C ASN A 199 28.76 -14.48 10.47
N GLU A 200 27.62 -14.86 11.06
CA GLU A 200 27.07 -16.20 10.92
C GLU A 200 26.66 -16.51 9.48
N MET A 201 25.95 -15.57 8.83
CA MET A 201 25.54 -15.70 7.43
C MET A 201 26.72 -15.72 6.44
N GLN A 202 27.94 -15.34 6.85
CA GLN A 202 29.15 -15.46 6.04
C GLN A 202 29.80 -16.84 6.12
N GLN A 203 29.42 -17.66 7.10
CA GLN A 203 29.89 -19.04 7.19
C GLN A 203 29.27 -19.90 6.08
N THR A 204 29.96 -20.99 5.74
CA THR A 204 29.53 -21.93 4.71
C THR A 204 29.61 -23.36 5.25
N PRO A 205 28.48 -23.99 5.66
CA PRO A 205 27.13 -23.42 5.74
C PRO A 205 26.91 -22.55 6.99
N PRO A 206 25.96 -21.59 6.97
CA PRO A 206 25.50 -20.91 8.18
C PRO A 206 24.82 -21.89 9.15
N THR A 207 24.96 -21.68 10.45
CA THR A 207 24.37 -22.56 11.46
C THR A 207 22.97 -22.10 11.86
N ILE A 208 21.95 -22.93 11.66
CA ILE A 208 20.55 -22.63 12.06
C ILE A 208 20.46 -22.30 13.55
N MET A 209 21.14 -23.08 14.41
CA MET A 209 21.11 -22.86 15.87
C MET A 209 21.65 -21.48 16.24
N ALA A 210 22.77 -21.06 15.64
CA ALA A 210 23.35 -19.76 15.91
C ALA A 210 22.44 -18.62 15.43
N ILE A 211 21.79 -18.78 14.28
CA ILE A 211 20.80 -17.82 13.77
C ILE A 211 19.61 -17.72 14.72
N TYR A 212 19.09 -18.86 15.19
CA TYR A 212 18.00 -18.89 16.15
C TYR A 212 18.38 -18.25 17.48
N ASP A 213 19.57 -18.51 18.02
CA ASP A 213 20.02 -17.88 19.26
C ASP A 213 20.15 -16.36 19.09
N ILE A 214 20.68 -15.87 17.96
CA ILE A 214 20.73 -14.43 17.67
C ILE A 214 19.32 -13.84 17.58
N ALA A 215 18.40 -14.51 16.88
CA ALA A 215 17.02 -14.08 16.75
C ALA A 215 16.28 -14.06 18.09
N ARG A 216 16.46 -15.08 18.93
CA ARG A 216 15.88 -15.16 20.28
C ARG A 216 16.41 -14.03 21.17
N ASP A 217 17.72 -13.86 21.24
CA ASP A 217 18.35 -12.80 22.05
C ASP A 217 17.90 -11.40 21.60
N ALA A 218 17.71 -11.20 20.28
CA ALA A 218 17.21 -9.94 19.73
C ALA A 218 15.72 -9.73 20.06
N ALA A 219 14.90 -10.79 19.95
CA ALA A 219 13.47 -10.73 20.22
C ALA A 219 13.15 -10.42 21.69
N GLU A 220 14.02 -10.77 22.64
CA GLU A 220 13.90 -10.36 24.04
C GLU A 220 13.91 -8.84 24.23
N LYS A 221 14.57 -8.10 23.32
CA LYS A 221 14.59 -6.63 23.34
C LYS A 221 13.52 -6.03 22.42
N ILE A 222 13.52 -6.47 21.17
CA ILE A 222 12.64 -5.98 20.12
C ILE A 222 12.15 -7.20 19.34
N PRO A 223 10.94 -7.71 19.63
CA PRO A 223 10.43 -8.96 19.05
C PRO A 223 10.46 -9.02 17.52
N ILE A 224 10.11 -7.93 16.86
CA ILE A 224 10.10 -7.87 15.39
C ILE A 224 11.51 -7.98 14.79
N GLU A 225 12.54 -7.45 15.45
CA GLU A 225 13.93 -7.50 14.99
C GLU A 225 14.42 -8.95 14.96
N GLY A 226 14.14 -9.71 16.02
CA GLY A 226 14.46 -11.13 16.09
C GLY A 226 13.82 -11.95 14.97
N LEU A 227 12.52 -11.74 14.73
CA LEU A 227 11.80 -12.41 13.63
C LEU A 227 12.35 -12.01 12.25
N THR A 228 12.75 -10.75 12.09
CA THR A 228 13.35 -10.25 10.83
C THR A 228 14.65 -10.98 10.49
N TYR A 229 15.45 -11.41 11.48
CA TYR A 229 16.64 -12.24 11.20
C TYR A 229 16.28 -13.62 10.65
N LEU A 230 15.22 -14.25 11.16
CA LEU A 230 14.74 -15.55 10.64
C LEU A 230 14.14 -15.40 9.25
N GLU A 231 13.37 -14.33 9.00
CA GLU A 231 12.86 -13.97 7.68
C GLU A 231 14.01 -13.78 6.67
N ARG A 232 15.05 -13.01 7.05
CA ARG A 232 16.26 -12.79 6.23
C ARG A 232 17.02 -14.08 5.96
N ALA A 233 17.13 -14.97 6.94
CA ALA A 233 17.80 -16.26 6.76
C ALA A 233 17.06 -17.13 5.75
N GLN A 234 15.73 -17.23 5.87
CA GLN A 234 14.88 -17.97 4.95
C GLN A 234 14.98 -17.44 3.51
N ASN A 235 14.99 -16.12 3.34
CA ASN A 235 15.07 -15.47 2.03
C ASN A 235 16.49 -15.46 1.42
N SER A 236 17.50 -15.99 2.14
CA SER A 236 18.90 -15.93 1.68
C SER A 236 19.27 -16.92 0.58
N GLY A 237 18.44 -17.95 0.36
CA GLY A 237 18.73 -19.05 -0.57
C GLY A 237 19.89 -19.96 -0.16
N LYS A 238 20.43 -19.82 1.06
CA LYS A 238 21.57 -20.60 1.55
C LYS A 238 21.22 -21.94 2.21
N PHE A 239 19.92 -22.17 2.45
CA PHE A 239 19.42 -23.32 3.19
C PHE A 239 18.68 -24.28 2.28
N ASN A 240 18.81 -25.58 2.55
CA ASN A 240 18.05 -26.61 1.83
C ASN A 240 16.58 -26.69 2.34
N PRO A 241 15.68 -27.43 1.66
CA PRO A 241 14.26 -27.48 2.06
C PRO A 241 13.99 -27.95 3.49
N SER A 242 14.81 -28.85 4.04
CA SER A 242 14.66 -29.33 5.43
C SER A 242 15.08 -28.25 6.44
N GLU A 243 16.17 -27.56 6.13
CA GLU A 243 16.68 -26.43 6.93
C GLU A 243 15.72 -25.25 6.90
N MET A 244 15.14 -24.96 5.73
CA MET A 244 14.10 -23.95 5.54
C MET A 244 12.87 -24.25 6.41
N LYS A 245 12.41 -25.50 6.42
CA LYS A 245 11.31 -25.91 7.31
C LYS A 245 11.66 -25.69 8.79
N THR A 246 12.89 -25.98 9.18
CA THR A 246 13.36 -25.78 10.56
C THR A 246 13.39 -24.30 10.94
N LEU A 247 13.87 -23.43 10.04
CA LEU A 247 13.84 -21.98 10.24
C LEU A 247 12.41 -21.44 10.32
N TYR A 248 11.52 -21.93 9.46
CA TYR A 248 10.09 -21.59 9.49
C TYR A 248 9.42 -21.99 10.81
N ASP A 249 9.67 -23.22 11.27
CA ASP A 249 9.11 -23.70 12.55
C ASP A 249 9.66 -22.88 13.74
N ALA A 250 10.94 -22.49 13.69
CA ALA A 250 11.56 -21.62 14.69
C ALA A 250 10.97 -20.20 14.69
N GLU A 251 10.75 -19.62 13.52
CA GLU A 251 10.09 -18.32 13.35
C GLU A 251 8.67 -18.36 13.91
N ARG A 252 7.91 -19.39 13.56
CA ARG A 252 6.54 -19.58 14.05
C ARG A 252 6.48 -19.71 15.56
N ALA A 253 7.40 -20.44 16.18
CA ALA A 253 7.49 -20.57 17.63
C ALA A 253 7.85 -19.25 18.32
N LEU A 254 8.80 -18.50 17.75
CA LEU A 254 9.21 -17.20 18.26
C LEU A 254 8.06 -16.18 18.14
N PHE A 255 7.36 -16.17 17.01
CA PHE A 255 6.19 -15.32 16.79
C PHE A 255 5.07 -15.64 17.77
N ALA A 256 4.76 -16.92 18.00
CA ALA A 256 3.74 -17.33 18.95
C ALA A 256 4.00 -16.81 20.38
N THR A 257 5.27 -16.69 20.76
CA THR A 257 5.70 -16.18 22.07
C THR A 257 5.49 -14.68 22.21
N HIS A 258 5.78 -13.91 21.15
CA HIS A 258 5.75 -12.44 21.18
C HIS A 258 4.60 -11.80 20.40
N LYS A 259 3.64 -12.56 19.85
CA LYS A 259 2.59 -12.04 18.96
C LYS A 259 1.86 -10.82 19.54
N LEU A 260 1.57 -10.81 20.85
CA LEU A 260 0.85 -9.72 21.52
C LEU A 260 1.68 -8.44 21.71
N GLN A 261 2.98 -8.48 21.42
CA GLN A 261 3.90 -7.34 21.51
C GLN A 261 4.26 -6.77 20.12
N ILE A 262 3.83 -7.44 19.04
CA ILE A 262 4.16 -7.06 17.68
C ILE A 262 2.92 -6.47 17.01
N PRO A 263 2.92 -5.16 16.70
CA PRO A 263 1.79 -4.52 16.07
C PRO A 263 1.57 -5.03 14.64
N ASN A 264 0.32 -5.05 14.18
CA ASN A 264 -0.05 -5.51 12.84
C ASN A 264 0.68 -4.76 11.72
N SER A 265 1.00 -3.48 11.95
CA SER A 265 1.83 -2.65 11.05
C SER A 265 3.22 -3.23 10.81
N SER A 266 3.80 -3.92 11.79
CA SER A 266 5.11 -4.58 11.69
C SER A 266 5.01 -6.02 11.19
N ARG A 267 3.94 -6.74 11.52
CA ARG A 267 3.76 -8.14 11.10
C ARG A 267 3.71 -8.33 9.58
N ARG A 268 3.36 -7.30 8.82
CA ARG A 268 3.36 -7.33 7.35
C ARG A 268 4.71 -7.70 6.71
N TYR A 269 5.80 -7.50 7.44
CA TYR A 269 7.15 -7.82 6.97
C TYR A 269 7.51 -9.29 7.15
N LEU A 270 6.68 -10.06 7.88
CA LEU A 270 6.85 -11.49 8.14
C LEU A 270 6.10 -12.30 7.08
N LYS A 271 6.61 -12.29 5.85
CA LYS A 271 5.91 -12.87 4.70
C LYS A 271 5.86 -14.40 4.79
N ASN A 272 6.92 -15.03 5.31
CA ASN A 272 6.99 -16.48 5.41
C ASN A 272 5.89 -17.06 6.31
N LEU A 273 5.47 -16.36 7.37
CA LEU A 273 4.42 -16.83 8.30
C LEU A 273 3.01 -16.92 7.68
N ALA A 274 2.77 -16.32 6.51
CA ALA A 274 1.50 -16.36 5.78
C ALA A 274 0.28 -16.00 6.66
N LEU A 275 0.42 -14.99 7.52
CA LEU A 275 -0.65 -14.56 8.43
C LEU A 275 -1.80 -13.90 7.64
N PRO A 276 -3.07 -14.27 7.88
CA PRO A 276 -4.19 -13.76 7.10
C PRO A 276 -4.43 -12.27 7.40
N PRO A 277 -4.63 -11.41 6.39
CA PRO A 277 -4.95 -10.00 6.61
C PRO A 277 -6.41 -9.82 7.06
N LEU A 278 -6.65 -8.72 7.78
CA LEU A 278 -7.98 -8.15 7.97
C LEU A 278 -8.25 -7.12 6.88
N VAL A 279 -9.33 -7.30 6.14
CA VAL A 279 -9.77 -6.39 5.09
C VAL A 279 -10.99 -5.62 5.57
N VAL A 280 -10.81 -4.32 5.76
CA VAL A 280 -11.85 -3.32 5.94
C VAL A 280 -12.44 -3.02 4.57
N VAL A 281 -13.71 -3.34 4.34
CA VAL A 281 -14.33 -3.16 3.03
C VAL A 281 -15.07 -1.83 3.01
N ASP A 282 -14.74 -1.01 2.01
CA ASP A 282 -15.35 0.30 1.80
C ASP A 282 -16.73 0.20 1.12
N THR A 283 -17.57 1.21 1.31
CA THR A 283 -18.94 1.29 0.78
C THR A 283 -18.97 1.09 -0.73
N ASN A 284 -18.00 1.62 -1.47
CA ASN A 284 -17.99 1.53 -2.93
C ASN A 284 -17.88 0.08 -3.46
N ILE A 285 -17.16 -0.80 -2.77
CA ILE A 285 -17.08 -2.23 -3.11
C ILE A 285 -18.38 -2.95 -2.75
N LEU A 286 -19.02 -2.57 -1.64
CA LEU A 286 -20.30 -3.16 -1.22
C LEU A 286 -21.45 -2.75 -2.13
N VAL A 287 -21.41 -1.55 -2.71
CA VAL A 287 -22.38 -1.12 -3.72
C VAL A 287 -22.30 -2.02 -4.96
N ASP A 288 -21.10 -2.41 -5.39
CA ASP A 288 -20.96 -3.38 -6.50
C ASP A 288 -21.53 -4.75 -6.12
N ALA A 289 -21.31 -5.21 -4.90
CA ALA A 289 -21.91 -6.45 -4.39
C ALA A 289 -23.45 -6.38 -4.38
N LEU A 290 -24.01 -5.22 -4.03
CA LEU A 290 -25.46 -4.98 -4.05
C LEU A 290 -26.01 -4.95 -5.47
N VAL A 291 -25.34 -4.24 -6.38
CA VAL A 291 -25.73 -4.18 -7.80
C VAL A 291 -25.71 -5.57 -8.44
N ASP A 292 -24.67 -6.37 -8.16
CA ASP A 292 -24.53 -7.74 -8.66
C ASP A 292 -25.61 -8.68 -8.10
N LYS A 293 -25.96 -8.57 -6.81
CA LYS A 293 -27.10 -9.32 -6.23
C LYS A 293 -28.44 -8.92 -6.86
N ILE A 294 -28.68 -7.62 -7.08
CA ILE A 294 -29.90 -7.13 -7.73
C ILE A 294 -29.97 -7.62 -9.17
N ALA A 295 -28.85 -7.59 -9.91
CA ALA A 295 -28.77 -8.09 -11.27
C ALA A 295 -29.11 -9.58 -11.35
N HIS A 296 -28.63 -10.38 -10.40
CA HIS A 296 -28.95 -11.80 -10.31
C HIS A 296 -30.45 -12.03 -10.07
N ASN A 297 -31.08 -11.25 -9.19
CA ASN A 297 -32.53 -11.32 -8.94
C ASN A 297 -33.37 -10.86 -10.13
N LEU A 298 -32.81 -10.04 -11.03
CA LEU A 298 -33.45 -9.62 -12.28
C LEU A 298 -33.28 -10.64 -13.42
N GLU A 299 -32.67 -11.80 -13.16
CA GLU A 299 -32.33 -12.81 -14.17
C GLU A 299 -31.57 -12.23 -15.39
N LEU A 300 -30.82 -11.16 -15.18
CA LEU A 300 -30.01 -10.58 -16.24
C LEU A 300 -28.90 -11.58 -16.59
N ALA A 301 -29.01 -12.23 -17.75
CA ALA A 301 -28.00 -13.13 -18.24
C ALA A 301 -26.68 -12.36 -18.38
N SER A 302 -25.69 -12.76 -17.61
CA SER A 302 -24.32 -12.20 -17.63
C SER A 302 -23.69 -12.22 -19.03
N GLU A 303 -24.24 -13.03 -19.94
CA GLU A 303 -23.76 -13.20 -21.32
C GLU A 303 -24.37 -12.22 -22.33
N THR A 304 -25.54 -11.64 -22.07
CA THR A 304 -26.20 -10.71 -23.03
C THR A 304 -25.69 -9.28 -22.98
N SER A 305 -24.77 -9.00 -22.07
CA SER A 305 -24.26 -7.66 -21.85
C SER A 305 -22.73 -7.63 -21.78
N LEU A 306 -22.10 -7.66 -22.95
CA LEU A 306 -20.66 -7.44 -23.08
C LEU A 306 -20.21 -6.08 -22.50
N ASP A 307 -21.12 -5.11 -22.36
CA ASP A 307 -20.82 -3.75 -21.86
C ASP A 307 -21.36 -3.41 -20.44
N LEU A 308 -22.23 -4.21 -19.81
CA LEU A 308 -22.97 -3.75 -18.61
C LEU A 308 -22.33 -4.05 -17.27
N PHE A 309 -21.42 -5.03 -17.21
CA PHE A 309 -20.78 -5.46 -15.97
C PHE A 309 -19.26 -5.43 -16.09
N GLU A 310 -18.71 -4.33 -16.60
CA GLU A 310 -17.32 -3.92 -16.31
C GLU A 310 -17.11 -3.56 -14.82
N HIS A 311 -18.06 -3.89 -13.93
CA HIS A 311 -17.84 -3.91 -12.49
C HIS A 311 -16.90 -5.07 -12.16
N ASP A 312 -15.62 -4.76 -11.99
CA ASP A 312 -14.57 -5.68 -11.58
C ASP A 312 -15.07 -6.55 -10.41
N ASN A 313 -15.10 -7.87 -10.61
CA ASN A 313 -15.63 -8.90 -9.69
C ASN A 313 -14.84 -9.00 -8.35
N PHE A 314 -14.18 -7.93 -7.95
CA PHE A 314 -13.33 -7.86 -6.79
C PHE A 314 -14.09 -8.19 -5.49
N HIS A 315 -15.35 -7.77 -5.36
CA HIS A 315 -16.19 -8.16 -4.23
C HIS A 315 -16.40 -9.68 -4.15
N LYS A 316 -16.55 -10.37 -5.29
CA LYS A 316 -16.62 -11.85 -5.35
C LYS A 316 -15.30 -12.49 -4.96
N VAL A 317 -14.18 -11.91 -5.40
CA VAL A 317 -12.85 -12.39 -5.02
C VAL A 317 -12.64 -12.26 -3.51
N LEU A 318 -12.99 -11.12 -2.90
CA LEU A 318 -12.93 -10.92 -1.46
C LEU A 318 -13.75 -11.99 -0.72
N LYS A 319 -15.00 -12.21 -1.13
CA LYS A 319 -15.87 -13.23 -0.55
C LYS A 319 -15.24 -14.63 -0.66
N SER A 320 -14.78 -15.02 -1.85
CA SER A 320 -14.15 -16.32 -2.09
C SER A 320 -12.88 -16.52 -1.26
N ARG A 321 -12.03 -15.49 -1.11
CA ARG A 321 -10.82 -15.57 -0.27
C ARG A 321 -11.17 -15.68 1.22
N ALA A 322 -12.23 -15.02 1.65
CA ALA A 322 -12.74 -15.12 3.00
C ALA A 322 -13.34 -16.50 3.28
N ASP A 323 -14.06 -17.09 2.31
CA ASP A 323 -14.59 -18.46 2.41
C ASP A 323 -13.47 -19.50 2.52
N ALA A 324 -12.35 -19.25 1.84
CA ALA A 324 -11.15 -20.07 1.94
C ALA A 324 -10.32 -19.84 3.22
N GLY A 325 -10.76 -18.98 4.14
CA GLY A 325 -10.04 -18.64 5.37
C GLY A 325 -8.71 -17.91 5.14
N ARG A 326 -8.48 -17.36 3.94
CA ARG A 326 -7.24 -16.65 3.59
C ARG A 326 -7.24 -15.20 4.04
N ILE A 327 -8.42 -14.61 4.21
CA ILE A 327 -8.59 -13.25 4.70
C ILE A 327 -9.75 -13.19 5.70
N ASN A 328 -9.71 -12.17 6.55
CA ASN A 328 -10.83 -11.78 7.38
C ASN A 328 -11.49 -10.53 6.80
N LEU A 329 -12.82 -10.45 6.82
CA LEU A 329 -13.56 -9.29 6.33
C LEU A 329 -14.25 -8.58 7.49
N TRP A 330 -14.19 -7.25 7.51
CA TRP A 330 -14.88 -6.43 8.50
C TRP A 330 -15.45 -5.16 7.89
N LEU A 331 -16.55 -4.71 8.49
CA LEU A 331 -17.32 -3.53 8.11
C LEU A 331 -17.48 -2.63 9.35
N PRO A 332 -16.85 -1.45 9.36
CA PRO A 332 -17.07 -0.42 10.36
C PRO A 332 -18.52 0.06 10.40
N SER A 333 -18.94 0.68 11.50
CA SER A 333 -20.31 1.20 11.64
C SER A 333 -20.62 2.28 10.60
N ILE A 334 -19.65 3.15 10.28
CA ILE A 334 -19.80 4.19 9.26
C ILE A 334 -20.15 3.60 7.87
N VAL A 335 -19.44 2.55 7.44
CA VAL A 335 -19.70 1.85 6.17
C VAL A 335 -21.08 1.19 6.15
N LYS A 336 -21.47 0.53 7.25
CA LYS A 336 -22.81 -0.08 7.38
C LYS A 336 -23.91 0.97 7.28
N HIS A 337 -23.72 2.11 7.92
CA HIS A 337 -24.66 3.21 7.89
C HIS A 337 -24.79 3.78 6.46
N GLU A 338 -23.66 4.04 5.79
CA GLU A 338 -23.65 4.55 4.42
C GLU A 338 -24.34 3.60 3.43
N LEU A 339 -24.06 2.30 3.52
CA LEU A 339 -24.70 1.29 2.66
C LEU A 339 -26.23 1.28 2.87
N THR A 340 -26.68 1.39 4.12
CA THR A 340 -28.09 1.44 4.51
C THR A 340 -28.77 2.75 4.08
N GLU A 341 -28.06 3.87 4.09
CA GLU A 341 -28.59 5.14 3.59
C GLU A 341 -28.62 5.19 2.06
N LEU A 342 -27.65 4.57 1.39
CA LEU A 342 -27.63 4.46 -0.06
C LEU A 342 -28.77 3.60 -0.58
N SER A 343 -29.13 2.54 0.14
CA SER A 343 -30.25 1.66 -0.24
C SER A 343 -31.59 2.40 -0.30
N LYS A 344 -31.79 3.41 0.56
CA LYS A 344 -32.99 4.27 0.56
C LYS A 344 -33.01 5.28 -0.59
N ARG A 345 -31.88 5.51 -1.25
CA ARG A 345 -31.74 6.48 -2.36
C ARG A 345 -31.91 5.80 -3.71
N HIS A 346 -33.12 5.31 -3.99
CA HIS A 346 -33.46 4.56 -5.20
C HIS A 346 -32.98 5.20 -6.51
N GLY A 347 -33.00 6.53 -6.62
CA GLY A 347 -32.54 7.21 -7.84
C GLY A 347 -31.07 6.95 -8.21
N LYS A 348 -30.17 6.90 -7.22
CA LYS A 348 -28.73 6.62 -7.46
C LYS A 348 -28.50 5.15 -7.83
N LEU A 349 -29.23 4.24 -7.20
CA LEU A 349 -29.13 2.81 -7.49
C LEU A 349 -29.74 2.48 -8.86
N LYS A 350 -30.89 3.09 -9.21
CA LYS A 350 -31.55 2.93 -10.52
C LYS A 350 -30.67 3.44 -11.67
N ALA A 351 -29.93 4.53 -11.46
CA ALA A 351 -28.98 5.04 -12.44
C ALA A 351 -27.86 4.03 -12.78
N LYS A 352 -27.52 3.09 -11.89
CA LYS A 352 -26.53 2.04 -12.18
C LYS A 352 -27.05 0.99 -13.18
N PHE A 353 -28.36 0.91 -13.38
CA PHE A 353 -29.00 0.00 -14.33
C PHE A 353 -29.52 0.73 -15.58
N SER A 354 -29.22 2.03 -15.76
CA SER A 354 -29.79 2.84 -16.85
C SER A 354 -29.37 2.37 -18.24
N SER A 355 -28.21 1.74 -18.37
CA SER A 355 -27.71 1.14 -19.60
C SER A 355 -28.22 -0.30 -19.79
N SER A 356 -28.86 -0.90 -18.78
CA SER A 356 -29.34 -2.28 -18.82
C SER A 356 -30.63 -2.39 -19.62
N LEU A 357 -30.77 -3.45 -20.44
CA LEU A 357 -32.00 -3.75 -21.21
C LEU A 357 -33.12 -4.30 -20.30
N VAL A 358 -33.34 -3.68 -19.14
CA VAL A 358 -34.37 -4.05 -18.16
C VAL A 358 -35.59 -3.15 -18.38
N LYS A 359 -36.78 -3.75 -18.46
CA LYS A 359 -38.03 -2.98 -18.47
C LYS A 359 -38.18 -2.19 -17.16
N PRO A 360 -38.49 -0.88 -17.20
CA PRO A 360 -38.62 -0.06 -16.00
C PRO A 360 -39.55 -0.62 -14.91
N GLU A 361 -40.64 -1.27 -15.33
CA GLU A 361 -41.63 -1.91 -14.46
C GLU A 361 -41.03 -3.09 -13.66
N VAL A 362 -40.16 -3.88 -14.29
CA VAL A 362 -39.46 -5.01 -13.65
C VAL A 362 -38.42 -4.49 -12.67
N LEU A 363 -37.68 -3.45 -13.06
CA LEU A 363 -36.70 -2.78 -12.20
C LEU A 363 -37.36 -2.19 -10.96
N GLU A 364 -38.53 -1.54 -11.09
CA GLU A 364 -39.30 -1.00 -9.96
C GLU A 364 -39.85 -2.09 -9.04
N SER A 365 -40.23 -3.25 -9.59
CA SER A 365 -40.71 -4.38 -8.77
C SER A 365 -39.62 -5.06 -7.92
N VAL A 366 -38.35 -4.92 -8.32
CA VAL A 366 -37.19 -5.47 -7.60
C VAL A 366 -36.56 -4.42 -6.68
N LEU A 367 -36.60 -3.15 -7.06
CA LEU A 367 -36.17 -2.02 -6.23
C LEU A 367 -37.22 -1.60 -5.20
N ASP A 368 -37.81 -2.59 -4.53
CA ASP A 368 -38.69 -2.39 -3.38
C ASP A 368 -37.85 -2.23 -2.10
N ASP A 369 -38.19 -1.25 -1.26
CA ASP A 369 -37.43 -0.89 -0.04
C ASP A 369 -37.16 -2.12 0.84
N ALA A 370 -38.17 -2.96 1.03
CA ALA A 370 -38.05 -4.15 1.88
C ALA A 370 -37.11 -5.21 1.27
N LYS A 371 -37.14 -5.38 -0.05
CA LYS A 371 -36.23 -6.30 -0.76
C LYS A 371 -34.80 -5.79 -0.72
N ILE A 372 -34.57 -4.51 -0.98
CA ILE A 372 -33.23 -3.93 -0.95
C ILE A 372 -32.67 -3.97 0.48
N ALA A 373 -33.46 -3.62 1.50
CA ALA A 373 -33.03 -3.70 2.89
C ALA A 373 -32.57 -5.13 3.27
N LYS A 374 -33.33 -6.16 2.86
CA LYS A 374 -32.94 -7.55 3.05
C LYS A 374 -31.62 -7.89 2.35
N LEU A 375 -31.42 -7.43 1.12
CA LEU A 375 -30.16 -7.66 0.38
C LEU A 375 -28.97 -6.95 1.07
N VAL A 376 -29.18 -5.76 1.61
CA VAL A 376 -28.18 -5.03 2.39
C VAL A 376 -27.82 -5.79 3.65
N ASP A 377 -28.80 -6.28 4.42
CA ASP A 377 -28.55 -7.08 5.62
C ASP A 377 -27.75 -8.36 5.29
N GLU A 378 -28.09 -9.03 4.20
CA GLU A 378 -27.33 -10.19 3.71
C GLU A 378 -25.88 -9.82 3.37
N ILE A 379 -25.65 -8.70 2.67
CA ILE A 379 -24.30 -8.23 2.33
C ILE A 379 -23.52 -7.88 3.60
N ILE A 380 -24.13 -7.17 4.54
CA ILE A 380 -23.49 -6.85 5.82
C ILE A 380 -23.07 -8.14 6.54
N SER A 381 -23.95 -9.15 6.57
CA SER A 381 -23.63 -10.45 7.16
C SER A 381 -22.52 -11.20 6.42
N GLU A 382 -22.48 -11.13 5.08
CA GLU A 382 -21.49 -11.83 4.26
C GLU A 382 -20.08 -11.22 4.36
N TYR A 383 -19.99 -9.90 4.51
CA TYR A 383 -18.75 -9.12 4.50
C TYR A 383 -18.29 -8.67 5.90
N SER A 384 -19.07 -8.91 6.96
CA SER A 384 -18.68 -8.63 8.36
C SER A 384 -18.43 -9.94 9.13
N ARG A 385 -17.34 -10.64 8.79
CA ARG A 385 -16.99 -11.97 9.33
C ARG A 385 -16.11 -11.92 10.57
N TRP A 386 -15.28 -10.88 10.66
CA TRP A 386 -14.48 -10.58 11.84
C TRP A 386 -15.19 -9.55 12.70
N LYS A 387 -14.98 -9.62 14.01
CA LYS A 387 -15.48 -8.65 14.97
C LYS A 387 -14.35 -8.24 15.92
N PRO A 388 -14.22 -6.94 16.23
CA PRO A 388 -13.27 -6.51 17.24
C PRO A 388 -13.67 -7.11 18.60
N LEU A 389 -12.67 -7.49 19.38
CA LEU A 389 -12.88 -7.94 20.77
C LEU A 389 -13.33 -6.78 21.65
N ASP A 390 -12.79 -5.58 21.39
CA ASP A 390 -13.16 -4.36 22.08
C ASP A 390 -14.27 -3.63 21.32
N ILE A 391 -15.40 -3.45 21.99
CA ILE A 391 -16.57 -2.71 21.49
C ILE A 391 -16.29 -1.21 21.30
N HIS A 392 -15.23 -0.68 21.92
CA HIS A 392 -14.83 0.72 21.81
C HIS A 392 -13.81 0.96 20.69
N THR A 393 -13.36 -0.07 19.97
CA THR A 393 -12.34 0.02 18.91
C THR A 393 -12.56 1.19 17.93
N GLU A 394 -13.80 1.37 17.46
CA GLU A 394 -14.13 2.46 16.53
C GLU A 394 -14.10 3.83 17.22
N ARG A 395 -14.61 3.93 18.45
CA ARG A 395 -14.63 5.17 19.23
C ARG A 395 -13.22 5.62 19.61
N ASP A 396 -12.39 4.69 20.05
CA ASP A 396 -11.02 4.94 20.51
C ASP A 396 -10.09 5.24 19.33
N ALA A 397 -10.47 4.87 18.11
CA ALA A 397 -9.74 5.26 16.91
C ALA A 397 -9.88 6.76 16.60
N ILE A 398 -10.96 7.39 17.07
CA ILE A 398 -11.31 8.79 16.78
C ILE A 398 -10.91 9.63 18.01
N ASP A 399 -9.62 9.94 18.09
CA ASP A 399 -9.06 10.82 19.11
C ASP A 399 -8.35 12.04 18.50
N GLU A 400 -7.96 13.00 19.35
CA GLU A 400 -7.30 14.23 18.92
C GLU A 400 -5.96 13.96 18.24
N GLN A 401 -5.22 12.93 18.69
CA GLN A 401 -3.94 12.57 18.09
C GLN A 401 -4.12 12.04 16.66
N SER A 402 -5.09 11.15 16.44
CA SER A 402 -5.42 10.60 15.14
C SER A 402 -5.89 11.69 14.19
N ASP A 403 -6.73 12.62 14.67
CA ASP A 403 -7.17 13.76 13.89
C ASP A 403 -6.00 14.66 13.45
N GLN A 404 -5.07 14.95 14.36
CA GLN A 404 -3.84 15.71 14.06
C GLN A 404 -2.94 14.99 13.04
N GLU A 405 -2.70 13.69 13.23
CA GLU A 405 -1.83 12.92 12.35
C GLU A 405 -2.41 12.76 10.93
N ILE A 406 -3.72 12.50 10.83
CA ILE A 406 -4.43 12.42 9.55
C ILE A 406 -4.46 13.81 8.90
N SER A 407 -4.75 14.87 9.64
CA SER A 407 -4.76 16.24 9.09
C SER A 407 -3.38 16.66 8.58
N HIS A 408 -2.31 16.33 9.32
CA HIS A 408 -0.94 16.55 8.85
C HIS A 408 -0.64 15.72 7.60
N PHE A 409 -1.10 14.46 7.54
CA PHE A 409 -0.96 13.65 6.34
C PHE A 409 -1.65 14.32 5.15
N LEU A 410 -2.93 14.67 5.28
CA LEU A 410 -3.68 15.31 4.20
C LEU A 410 -3.03 16.63 3.75
N ALA A 411 -2.51 17.43 4.68
CA ALA A 411 -1.78 18.65 4.37
C ALA A 411 -0.45 18.40 3.62
N GLU A 412 0.28 17.32 3.96
CA GLU A 412 1.51 16.93 3.26
C GLU A 412 1.23 16.49 1.81
N PHE A 413 0.07 15.88 1.56
CA PHE A 413 -0.36 15.43 0.24
C PHE A 413 -1.36 16.38 -0.43
N SER A 414 -1.40 17.65 -0.02
CA SER A 414 -2.43 18.60 -0.45
C SER A 414 -2.50 18.79 -1.96
N GLU A 415 -1.37 18.74 -2.68
CA GLU A 415 -1.36 18.85 -4.15
C GLU A 415 -2.18 17.76 -4.84
N ILE A 416 -2.18 16.53 -4.30
CA ILE A 416 -2.97 15.42 -4.85
C ILE A 416 -4.44 15.61 -4.51
N TYR A 417 -4.72 15.98 -3.25
CA TYR A 417 -6.09 16.18 -2.79
C TYR A 417 -6.75 17.41 -3.43
N ASP A 418 -6.00 18.47 -3.74
CA ASP A 418 -6.48 19.65 -4.46
C ASP A 418 -6.90 19.26 -5.89
N GLU A 419 -6.08 18.51 -6.62
CA GLU A 419 -6.40 18.02 -7.98
C GLU A 419 -7.57 17.02 -7.98
N LEU A 420 -7.60 16.10 -7.00
CA LEU A 420 -8.75 15.22 -6.77
C LEU A 420 -10.02 16.02 -6.49
N THR A 421 -9.91 17.09 -5.69
CA THR A 421 -11.02 17.98 -5.38
C THR A 421 -11.54 18.65 -6.65
N ASP A 422 -10.66 19.22 -7.46
CA ASP A 422 -11.04 19.87 -8.72
C ASP A 422 -11.69 18.88 -9.69
N MET A 423 -11.15 17.66 -9.80
CA MET A 423 -11.70 16.61 -10.64
C MET A 423 -13.10 16.17 -10.16
N LYS A 424 -13.26 15.89 -8.86
CA LYS A 424 -14.55 15.50 -8.26
C LYS A 424 -15.58 16.61 -8.40
N LEU A 425 -15.21 17.88 -8.22
CA LEU A 425 -16.09 19.05 -8.39
C LEU A 425 -16.59 19.21 -9.83
N ARG A 426 -15.75 18.97 -10.84
CA ARG A 426 -16.18 19.00 -12.25
C ARG A 426 -17.23 17.94 -12.54
N ARG A 427 -17.21 16.81 -11.82
CA ARG A 427 -18.12 15.69 -12.00
C ARG A 427 -19.41 15.85 -11.19
N ASP A 428 -19.31 16.26 -9.93
CA ASP A 428 -20.46 16.47 -9.03
C ASP A 428 -20.19 17.65 -8.07
N PRO A 429 -20.82 18.82 -8.29
CA PRO A 429 -20.62 20.00 -7.46
C PRO A 429 -21.17 19.90 -6.02
N LYS A 430 -21.95 18.85 -5.70
CA LYS A 430 -22.70 18.75 -4.42
C LYS A 430 -22.09 17.79 -3.40
N GLN A 431 -20.81 17.49 -3.49
CA GLN A 431 -20.15 16.55 -2.59
C GLN A 431 -19.80 17.19 -1.23
N ASN A 432 -19.91 16.37 -0.17
CA ASN A 432 -19.51 16.77 1.18
C ASN A 432 -17.98 16.84 1.26
N ARG A 433 -17.43 17.72 2.10
CA ARG A 433 -15.97 17.97 2.15
C ARG A 433 -15.50 18.19 3.57
N THR A 434 -14.22 17.94 3.80
CA THR A 434 -13.56 18.26 5.07
C THR A 434 -12.89 19.63 4.97
N GLU A 435 -12.99 20.44 6.01
CA GLU A 435 -12.25 21.70 6.11
C GLU A 435 -10.95 21.48 6.89
N ILE A 436 -9.81 21.70 6.25
CA ILE A 436 -8.48 21.59 6.85
C ILE A 436 -7.75 22.91 6.59
N ASN A 437 -7.29 23.58 7.66
CA ASN A 437 -6.59 24.86 7.59
C ASN A 437 -7.34 25.94 6.77
N GLY A 438 -8.68 25.99 6.86
CA GLY A 438 -9.52 26.94 6.12
C GLY A 438 -9.69 26.63 4.63
N LYS A 439 -9.24 25.46 4.17
CA LYS A 439 -9.47 24.96 2.80
C LYS A 439 -10.38 23.74 2.85
N THR A 440 -11.40 23.72 1.99
CA THR A 440 -12.27 22.55 1.79
C THR A 440 -11.59 21.56 0.85
N ILE A 441 -11.10 20.44 1.39
CA ILE A 441 -10.40 19.38 0.63
C ILE A 441 -11.06 18.02 0.86
N PHE A 442 -10.91 17.11 -0.10
CA PHE A 442 -11.13 15.68 0.14
C PHE A 442 -10.02 15.12 1.04
N PRO A 443 -10.27 14.05 1.79
CA PRO A 443 -11.40 13.10 1.76
C PRO A 443 -12.66 13.54 2.56
N GLU A 444 -13.78 12.82 2.40
CA GLU A 444 -15.02 13.07 3.17
C GLU A 444 -14.84 12.68 4.66
N PRO A 445 -15.67 13.18 5.59
CA PRO A 445 -15.56 12.82 7.01
C PRO A 445 -15.62 11.31 7.28
N ALA A 446 -16.44 10.57 6.52
CA ALA A 446 -16.55 9.11 6.63
C ALA A 446 -15.26 8.39 6.25
N ASP A 447 -14.60 8.83 5.18
CA ASP A 447 -13.31 8.29 4.76
C ASP A 447 -12.23 8.55 5.81
N ARG A 448 -12.22 9.73 6.44
CA ARG A 448 -11.30 10.06 7.53
C ARG A 448 -11.51 9.15 8.74
N GLU A 449 -12.75 8.80 9.03
CA GLU A 449 -13.09 7.83 10.07
C GLU A 449 -12.51 6.44 9.73
N ILE A 450 -12.65 5.98 8.48
CA ILE A 450 -12.04 4.72 8.02
C ILE A 450 -10.50 4.78 8.14
N MET A 451 -9.87 5.91 7.78
CA MET A 451 -8.42 6.11 7.93
C MET A 451 -7.98 5.99 9.40
N ALA A 452 -8.71 6.63 10.32
CA ALA A 452 -8.45 6.60 11.75
C ALA A 452 -8.60 5.19 12.33
N ILE A 453 -9.68 4.50 11.97
CA ILE A 453 -9.95 3.12 12.37
C ILE A 453 -8.82 2.19 11.90
N CYS A 454 -8.42 2.28 10.63
CA CYS A 454 -7.39 1.40 10.08
C CYS A 454 -6.00 1.67 10.68
N ARG A 455 -5.67 2.94 10.96
CA ARG A 455 -4.47 3.34 11.71
C ARG A 455 -4.46 2.71 13.10
N ASN A 456 -5.55 2.82 13.85
CA ASN A 456 -5.67 2.24 15.19
C ASN A 456 -5.53 0.71 15.14
N LEU A 457 -6.23 0.04 14.22
CA LEU A 457 -6.10 -1.42 14.07
C LEU A 457 -4.68 -1.85 13.70
N ALA A 458 -3.96 -1.06 12.89
CA ALA A 458 -2.60 -1.38 12.48
C ALA A 458 -1.58 -1.18 13.62
N SER A 459 -1.82 -0.25 14.54
CA SER A 459 -0.95 -0.05 15.72
C SER A 459 -1.16 -1.09 16.81
N GLN A 460 -2.29 -1.80 16.80
CA GLN A 460 -2.61 -2.87 17.75
C GLN A 460 -1.93 -4.20 17.38
N SER A 461 -1.88 -5.12 18.35
CA SER A 461 -1.34 -6.48 18.19
C SER A 461 -2.47 -7.52 18.11
N LEU A 462 -3.39 -7.36 17.17
CA LEU A 462 -4.61 -8.17 17.05
C LEU A 462 -4.30 -9.65 16.84
N GLU A 463 -4.95 -10.53 17.59
CA GLU A 463 -4.69 -11.97 17.50
C GLU A 463 -5.15 -12.56 16.16
N GLY A 464 -4.32 -13.45 15.59
CA GLY A 464 -4.66 -14.19 14.37
C GLY A 464 -4.58 -13.39 13.08
N LEU A 465 -4.19 -12.11 13.14
CA LEU A 465 -4.12 -11.22 11.98
C LEU A 465 -2.67 -10.89 11.60
N GLY A 466 -2.39 -10.88 10.30
CA GLY A 466 -1.11 -10.46 9.72
C GLY A 466 -1.07 -8.95 9.55
N SER A 467 -1.78 -8.45 8.55
CA SER A 467 -1.83 -7.02 8.20
C SER A 467 -3.26 -6.48 8.18
N ILE A 468 -3.39 -5.16 8.15
CA ILE A 468 -4.66 -4.45 7.96
C ILE A 468 -4.69 -3.91 6.53
N LEU A 469 -5.80 -4.13 5.82
CA LEU A 469 -6.01 -3.68 4.45
C LEU A 469 -7.34 -2.95 4.32
N VAL A 470 -7.39 -1.93 3.47
CA VAL A 470 -8.63 -1.27 3.05
C VAL A 470 -8.95 -1.67 1.61
N ALA A 471 -10.10 -2.31 1.40
CA ALA A 471 -10.62 -2.61 0.08
C ALA A 471 -11.47 -1.47 -0.43
N THR A 472 -10.89 -0.63 -1.30
CA THR A 472 -11.53 0.55 -1.87
C THR A 472 -11.00 0.83 -3.28
N ARG A 473 -11.81 1.55 -4.05
CA ARG A 473 -11.41 2.12 -5.35
C ARG A 473 -11.43 3.65 -5.36
N ASP A 474 -11.70 4.29 -4.22
CA ASP A 474 -11.72 5.74 -4.16
C ASP A 474 -10.29 6.29 -4.37
N GLY A 475 -10.20 7.37 -5.15
CA GLY A 475 -8.96 8.13 -5.34
C GLY A 475 -8.36 8.61 -4.03
N ASP A 476 -9.21 8.90 -3.05
CA ASP A 476 -8.83 9.43 -1.73
C ASP A 476 -7.88 8.50 -0.96
N PHE A 477 -8.00 7.20 -1.21
CA PHE A 477 -7.11 6.15 -0.70
C PHE A 477 -6.12 5.71 -1.77
N THR A 478 -6.58 5.41 -2.98
CA THR A 478 -5.77 4.71 -3.99
C THR A 478 -4.64 5.58 -4.57
N LEU A 479 -4.81 6.91 -4.64
CA LEU A 479 -3.76 7.82 -5.07
C LEU A 479 -2.65 8.02 -4.04
N THR A 480 -2.85 7.67 -2.77
CA THR A 480 -1.82 7.78 -1.73
C THR A 480 -1.58 6.45 -1.02
N ALA A 481 -1.97 5.33 -1.65
CA ALA A 481 -1.98 3.99 -1.08
C ALA A 481 -0.68 3.58 -0.37
N ARG A 482 0.47 3.85 -1.00
CA ARG A 482 1.78 3.51 -0.42
C ARG A 482 2.18 4.42 0.73
N ALA A 483 1.72 5.67 0.72
CA ALA A 483 1.98 6.60 1.82
C ALA A 483 1.20 6.22 3.07
N PHE A 484 -0.04 5.73 2.93
CA PHE A 484 -0.79 5.12 4.05
C PHE A 484 -0.07 3.92 4.63
N GLU A 485 0.44 3.04 3.77
CA GLU A 485 1.21 1.88 4.18
C GLU A 485 2.47 2.29 4.97
N GLU A 486 3.29 3.21 4.46
CA GLU A 486 4.51 3.62 5.14
C GLU A 486 4.23 4.36 6.46
N ARG A 487 3.23 5.25 6.50
CA ARG A 487 2.99 6.13 7.66
C ARG A 487 2.14 5.47 8.74
N PHE A 488 1.09 4.76 8.36
CA PHE A 488 0.08 4.24 9.28
C PHE A 488 0.05 2.72 9.37
N GLY A 489 0.83 2.02 8.55
CA GLY A 489 1.03 0.58 8.71
C GLY A 489 -0.01 -0.32 8.02
N TYR A 490 -1.04 0.23 7.38
CA TYR A 490 -2.08 -0.53 6.68
C TYR A 490 -2.00 -0.36 5.15
N GLY A 491 -2.37 -1.41 4.42
CA GLY A 491 -2.36 -1.40 2.95
C GLY A 491 -3.70 -0.99 2.35
N ILE A 492 -3.69 -0.60 1.08
CA ILE A 492 -4.91 -0.35 0.28
C ILE A 492 -4.93 -1.29 -0.92
N ILE A 493 -6.08 -1.92 -1.18
CA ILE A 493 -6.29 -2.87 -2.26
C ILE A 493 -7.52 -2.48 -3.08
N LYS A 494 -7.38 -2.40 -4.41
CA LYS A 494 -8.49 -2.06 -5.31
C LYS A 494 -8.97 -3.19 -6.21
N ASN A 495 -8.17 -4.26 -6.30
CA ASN A 495 -8.45 -5.41 -7.15
C ASN A 495 -7.75 -6.70 -6.66
N SER A 496 -8.05 -7.81 -7.32
CA SER A 496 -7.55 -9.14 -6.99
C SER A 496 -6.03 -9.26 -7.11
N LYS A 497 -5.40 -8.58 -8.08
CA LYS A 497 -3.94 -8.56 -8.27
C LYS A 497 -3.24 -7.96 -7.06
N MET A 498 -3.74 -6.82 -6.57
CA MET A 498 -3.22 -6.20 -5.35
C MET A 498 -3.47 -7.06 -4.13
N LEU A 499 -4.65 -7.67 -3.97
CA LEU A 499 -4.91 -8.57 -2.85
C LEU A 499 -3.93 -9.76 -2.84
N ASN A 500 -3.67 -10.38 -3.99
CA ASN A 500 -2.78 -11.53 -4.06
C ASN A 500 -1.33 -11.18 -3.64
N SER A 501 -0.87 -9.93 -3.80
CA SER A 501 0.48 -9.56 -3.30
C SER A 501 0.59 -9.53 -1.77
N TRP A 502 -0.53 -9.57 -1.06
CA TRP A 502 -0.59 -9.65 0.41
C TRP A 502 -0.84 -11.07 0.94
N LEU A 503 -1.12 -12.02 0.04
CA LEU A 503 -1.42 -13.42 0.39
C LEU A 503 -0.26 -14.38 0.07
N ASN A 504 0.77 -13.88 -0.60
CA ASN A 504 1.87 -14.65 -1.18
C ASN A 504 3.16 -14.48 -0.39
#